data_AF-A0AAE4QZZ8-F1
#
_entry.id   AF-A0AAE4QZZ8-F1
#
_cell.length_a   1.000
_cell.length_b   1.000
_cell.length_c   1.000
_cell.angle_alpha   90.00
_cell.angle_beta   90.00
_cell.angle_gamma   90.00
#
_symmetry.space_group_name_H-M   'P 1'
#
loop_
_entity.id
_entity.type
_entity.pdbx_description
1 polymer ?
#
loop_
_entity_poly.entity_id
_entity_poly.type
_entity_poly.pdbx_seq_one_letter_code
_entity_poly.pdbx_strand_id
1 'polypeptide(L)'
;MTDSFDIEVDRDSVAMGDDVQSHARRISVMSGTTLSSVLAEAAPEIRSRGWSWVAEVDGRTAAVWSIDRGVEMLVEDDVVIADNAPRRIFFRYFLQIDPEWLDRRLVDGAEANRRVLEREYQPIGDRLREEEDRRRERELPGRLLGVECSAALRGLGVEFDLHNDRMARFDVFGSLWRVRRMDTMTVTARGENRFLSSIRPAAVAEVWLVAAVGQRMRQVRGLPPAPDRLLSHPDLYPMSRGVFREPRWSTRGHPTVQLTGDEAVHAYRVSAGRTIAEVGQILDAR
;
A
#
# COMPACT_ATOMS: atom_id res chain seq x y z
N MET A 1 -28.63 -41.37 -12.79
CA MET A 1 -28.08 -40.83 -11.53
C MET A 1 -27.06 -39.80 -11.94
N THR A 2 -27.18 -38.59 -11.42
CA THR A 2 -26.25 -37.50 -11.74
C THR A 2 -25.12 -37.63 -10.74
N ASP A 3 -23.96 -38.10 -11.19
CA ASP A 3 -22.80 -38.29 -10.32
C ASP A 3 -22.27 -36.94 -9.85
N SER A 4 -21.87 -36.85 -8.58
CA SER A 4 -21.28 -35.66 -7.98
C SER A 4 -19.90 -35.99 -7.41
N PHE A 5 -18.96 -35.06 -7.55
CA PHE A 5 -17.58 -35.19 -7.09
C PHE A 5 -17.28 -34.17 -5.99
N ASP A 6 -16.66 -34.62 -4.91
CA ASP A 6 -16.17 -33.73 -3.86
C ASP A 6 -14.73 -33.30 -4.17
N ILE A 7 -14.50 -31.99 -4.20
CA ILE A 7 -13.22 -31.38 -4.53
C ILE A 7 -12.72 -30.60 -3.32
N GLU A 8 -11.47 -30.82 -2.93
CA GLU A 8 -10.81 -30.05 -1.88
C GLU A 8 -10.31 -28.73 -2.44
N VAL A 9 -10.68 -27.61 -1.82
CA VAL A 9 -10.33 -26.26 -2.26
C VAL A 9 -9.62 -25.54 -1.14
N ASP A 10 -8.51 -24.89 -1.45
CA ASP A 10 -7.74 -24.11 -0.48
C ASP A 10 -7.04 -22.93 -1.18
N ARG A 11 -6.43 -22.01 -0.41
CA ARG A 11 -5.77 -20.82 -0.97
C ARG A 11 -4.61 -20.33 -0.11
N ASP A 12 -3.73 -19.55 -0.74
CA ASP A 12 -2.75 -18.73 -0.04
C ASP A 12 -3.42 -17.69 0.87
N SER A 13 -2.77 -17.41 1.99
CA SER A 13 -3.10 -16.28 2.86
C SER A 13 -2.61 -14.97 2.27
N VAL A 14 -3.40 -13.90 2.42
CA VAL A 14 -3.11 -12.59 1.81
C VAL A 14 -2.52 -11.58 2.80
N ALA A 15 -2.63 -11.85 4.11
CA ALA A 15 -2.13 -11.00 5.17
C ALA A 15 -1.82 -11.80 6.44
N MET A 16 -1.02 -11.23 7.35
CA MET A 16 -0.75 -11.84 8.65
C MET A 16 -2.05 -12.04 9.44
N GLY A 17 -2.29 -13.28 9.90
CA GLY A 17 -3.47 -13.63 10.68
C GLY A 17 -4.72 -13.92 9.85
N ASP A 18 -4.63 -13.90 8.51
CA ASP A 18 -5.67 -14.42 7.62
C ASP A 18 -5.82 -15.95 7.82
N ASP A 19 -4.72 -16.64 8.12
CA ASP A 19 -4.61 -18.09 8.36
C ASP A 19 -4.95 -18.54 9.79
N VAL A 20 -5.51 -17.67 10.64
CA VAL A 20 -5.95 -18.08 11.98
C VAL A 20 -7.00 -19.19 11.89
N GLN A 21 -7.79 -19.20 10.82
CA GLN A 21 -8.64 -20.32 10.42
C GLN A 21 -8.14 -20.87 9.08
N SER A 22 -8.21 -22.19 8.93
CA SER A 22 -7.91 -22.83 7.65
C SER A 22 -8.83 -22.30 6.55
N HIS A 23 -8.28 -22.05 5.36
CA HIS A 23 -9.06 -21.70 4.17
C HIS A 23 -9.60 -22.94 3.45
N ALA A 24 -9.14 -24.12 3.84
CA ALA A 24 -9.53 -25.38 3.21
C ALA A 24 -11.04 -25.64 3.39
N ARG A 25 -11.71 -25.91 2.27
CA ARG A 25 -13.12 -26.29 2.20
C ARG A 25 -13.33 -27.38 1.16
N ARG A 26 -14.54 -27.94 1.14
CA ARG A 26 -14.98 -28.87 0.08
C ARG A 26 -16.11 -28.25 -0.70
N ILE A 27 -16.11 -28.49 -2.00
CA ILE A 27 -17.23 -28.19 -2.90
C ILE A 27 -17.66 -29.49 -3.57
N SER A 28 -18.96 -29.62 -3.86
CA SER A 28 -19.51 -30.76 -4.57
C SER A 28 -19.96 -30.32 -5.95
N VAL A 29 -19.40 -30.94 -6.98
CA VAL A 29 -19.62 -30.58 -8.38
C VAL A 29 -20.34 -31.69 -9.12
N MET A 30 -21.32 -31.34 -9.94
CA MET A 30 -22.02 -32.31 -10.77
C MET A 30 -21.19 -32.71 -11.99
N SER A 31 -21.24 -33.99 -12.34
CA SER A 31 -20.67 -34.50 -13.60
C SER A 31 -21.24 -33.76 -14.81
N GLY A 32 -20.37 -33.40 -15.75
CA GLY A 32 -20.69 -32.59 -16.93
C GLY A 32 -20.50 -31.08 -16.75
N THR A 33 -20.11 -30.61 -15.57
CA THR A 33 -19.74 -29.21 -15.33
C THR A 33 -18.37 -28.90 -15.93
N THR A 34 -18.18 -27.77 -16.61
CA THR A 34 -16.87 -27.39 -17.17
C THR A 34 -15.88 -27.04 -16.06
N LEU A 35 -14.59 -27.29 -16.26
CA LEU A 35 -13.54 -26.96 -15.30
C LEU A 35 -13.54 -25.46 -14.96
N SER A 36 -13.76 -24.58 -15.93
CA SER A 36 -13.90 -23.13 -15.73
C SER A 36 -15.04 -22.78 -14.77
N SER A 37 -16.19 -23.45 -14.88
CA SER A 37 -17.34 -23.25 -13.97
C SER A 37 -16.99 -23.73 -12.56
N VAL A 38 -16.31 -24.86 -12.45
CA VAL A 38 -15.82 -25.38 -11.16
C VAL A 38 -14.85 -24.39 -10.51
N LEU A 39 -13.89 -23.85 -11.27
CA LEU A 39 -12.93 -22.87 -10.77
C LEU A 39 -13.62 -21.56 -10.35
N ALA A 40 -14.65 -21.13 -11.07
CA ALA A 40 -15.43 -19.95 -10.72
C ALA A 40 -16.21 -20.14 -9.40
N GLU A 41 -16.77 -21.34 -9.17
CA GLU A 41 -17.41 -21.71 -7.91
C GLU A 41 -16.40 -21.84 -6.77
N ALA A 42 -15.25 -22.45 -7.05
CA ALA A 42 -14.15 -22.63 -6.10
C ALA A 42 -13.44 -21.33 -5.72
N ALA A 43 -13.71 -20.22 -6.42
CA ALA A 43 -12.96 -18.97 -6.31
C ALA A 43 -12.77 -18.47 -4.86
N PRO A 44 -11.63 -17.80 -4.56
CA PRO A 44 -11.39 -17.18 -3.27
C PRO A 44 -12.51 -16.22 -2.86
N GLU A 45 -12.83 -16.22 -1.57
CA GLU A 45 -13.79 -15.30 -0.96
C GLU A 45 -13.28 -13.84 -0.96
N ILE A 46 -11.97 -13.65 -1.07
CA ILE A 46 -11.33 -12.34 -1.11
C ILE A 46 -11.41 -11.77 -2.53
N ARG A 47 -12.20 -10.70 -2.68
CA ARG A 47 -12.59 -10.11 -3.98
C ARG A 47 -12.11 -8.66 -4.13
N SER A 48 -10.80 -8.45 -4.02
CA SER A 48 -10.22 -7.12 -4.25
C SER A 48 -9.85 -6.93 -5.73
N ARG A 49 -10.18 -5.75 -6.28
CA ARG A 49 -9.79 -5.38 -7.65
C ARG A 49 -8.28 -5.23 -7.78
N GLY A 50 -7.77 -5.57 -8.96
CA GLY A 50 -6.35 -5.57 -9.31
C GLY A 50 -5.54 -6.67 -8.62
N TRP A 51 -6.20 -7.61 -7.94
CA TRP A 51 -5.54 -8.77 -7.33
C TRP A 51 -5.68 -9.97 -8.23
N SER A 52 -4.58 -10.70 -8.39
CA SER A 52 -4.54 -11.90 -9.23
C SER A 52 -4.26 -13.16 -8.41
N TRP A 53 -4.89 -14.24 -8.84
CA TRP A 53 -4.72 -15.58 -8.30
C TRP A 53 -4.38 -16.53 -9.44
N VAL A 54 -3.54 -17.52 -9.16
CA VAL A 54 -3.30 -18.65 -10.06
C VAL A 54 -3.98 -19.86 -9.46
N ALA A 55 -4.93 -20.44 -10.18
CA ALA A 55 -5.57 -21.69 -9.80
C ALA A 55 -4.69 -22.86 -10.23
N GLU A 56 -4.32 -23.70 -9.26
CA GLU A 56 -3.66 -24.97 -9.49
C GLU A 56 -4.65 -26.12 -9.28
N VAL A 57 -4.80 -26.98 -10.29
CA VAL A 57 -5.64 -28.17 -10.26
C VAL A 57 -4.73 -29.40 -10.21
N ASP A 58 -4.82 -30.16 -9.12
CA ASP A 58 -3.99 -31.35 -8.87
C ASP A 58 -2.47 -31.09 -9.09
N GLY A 59 -2.02 -29.90 -8.69
CA GLY A 59 -0.61 -29.47 -8.79
C GLY A 59 -0.19 -28.89 -10.14
N ARG A 60 -1.13 -28.69 -11.08
CA ARG A 60 -0.88 -28.05 -12.37
C ARG A 60 -1.56 -26.69 -12.44
N THR A 61 -0.84 -25.67 -12.90
CA THR A 61 -1.42 -24.36 -13.19
C THR A 61 -2.48 -24.50 -14.29
N ALA A 62 -3.72 -24.17 -13.96
CA ALA A 62 -4.89 -24.40 -14.81
C ALA A 62 -5.57 -23.09 -15.26
N ALA A 63 -5.51 -22.03 -14.45
CA ALA A 63 -6.14 -20.76 -14.79
C ALA A 63 -5.53 -19.59 -14.01
N VAL A 64 -5.74 -18.37 -14.53
CA VAL A 64 -5.66 -17.14 -13.77
C VAL A 64 -7.07 -16.74 -13.35
N TRP A 65 -7.23 -16.32 -12.09
CA TRP A 65 -8.49 -15.79 -11.59
C TRP A 65 -8.32 -14.39 -11.00
N SER A 66 -9.25 -13.49 -11.32
CA SER A 66 -9.37 -12.20 -10.65
C SER A 66 -10.83 -11.76 -10.57
N ILE A 67 -11.15 -10.86 -9.65
CA ILE A 67 -12.51 -10.29 -9.60
C ILE A 67 -12.84 -9.46 -10.84
N ASP A 68 -11.83 -8.89 -11.49
CA ASP A 68 -12.00 -8.01 -12.65
C ASP A 68 -12.27 -8.79 -13.94
N ARG A 69 -11.81 -10.04 -14.03
CA ARG A 69 -11.86 -10.85 -15.27
C ARG A 69 -12.55 -12.21 -15.14
N GLY A 70 -12.80 -12.70 -13.92
CA GLY A 70 -13.27 -14.07 -13.73
C GLY A 70 -12.15 -15.08 -13.94
N VAL A 71 -12.49 -16.26 -14.48
CA VAL A 71 -11.54 -17.36 -14.76
C VAL A 71 -11.03 -17.25 -16.19
N GLU A 72 -9.73 -17.15 -16.37
CA GLU A 72 -9.02 -17.20 -17.65
C GLU A 72 -8.25 -18.52 -17.72
N MET A 73 -8.66 -19.42 -18.61
CA MET A 73 -8.15 -20.79 -18.67
C MET A 73 -6.77 -20.85 -19.36
N LEU A 74 -5.84 -21.58 -18.74
CA LEU A 74 -4.49 -21.86 -19.26
C LEU A 74 -4.36 -23.30 -19.78
N VAL A 75 -5.37 -24.14 -19.53
CA VAL A 75 -5.50 -25.51 -20.01
C VAL A 75 -6.85 -25.66 -20.74
N GLU A 76 -7.05 -26.78 -21.43
CA GLU A 76 -8.34 -27.08 -22.05
C GLU A 76 -9.47 -27.08 -21.01
N ASP A 77 -10.58 -26.42 -21.35
CA ASP A 77 -11.76 -26.30 -20.49
C ASP A 77 -12.68 -27.52 -20.67
N ASP A 78 -12.19 -28.66 -20.21
CA ASP A 78 -12.90 -29.93 -20.31
C ASP A 78 -14.07 -30.02 -19.33
N VAL A 79 -15.05 -30.86 -19.69
CA VAL A 79 -16.10 -31.28 -18.78
C VAL A 79 -15.55 -32.21 -17.70
N VAL A 80 -15.92 -31.95 -16.45
CA VAL A 80 -15.57 -32.76 -15.30
C VAL A 80 -16.43 -34.02 -15.27
N ILE A 81 -15.77 -35.16 -15.37
CA ILE A 81 -16.32 -36.52 -15.31
C ILE A 81 -15.45 -37.36 -14.37
N ALA A 82 -15.87 -38.60 -14.06
CA ALA A 82 -15.21 -39.43 -13.06
C ALA A 82 -13.71 -39.66 -13.32
N ASP A 83 -13.31 -39.74 -14.58
CA ASP A 83 -11.92 -40.04 -14.97
C ASP A 83 -10.97 -38.83 -14.86
N ASN A 84 -11.50 -37.60 -14.94
CA ASN A 84 -10.71 -36.37 -14.92
C ASN A 84 -11.14 -35.40 -13.80
N ALA A 85 -11.97 -35.83 -12.86
CA ALA A 85 -12.46 -34.98 -11.79
C ALA A 85 -11.31 -34.47 -10.91
N PRO A 86 -11.18 -33.13 -10.75
CA PRO A 86 -10.17 -32.56 -9.87
C PRO A 86 -10.31 -33.11 -8.46
N ARG A 87 -9.20 -33.50 -7.84
CA ARG A 87 -9.21 -33.86 -6.41
C ARG A 87 -8.96 -32.65 -5.55
N ARG A 88 -8.05 -31.78 -5.99
CA ARG A 88 -7.65 -30.58 -5.27
C ARG A 88 -7.52 -29.36 -6.19
N ILE A 89 -8.06 -28.24 -5.72
CA ILE A 89 -7.85 -26.92 -6.29
C ILE A 89 -7.14 -26.07 -5.23
N PHE A 90 -6.06 -25.40 -5.62
CA PHE A 90 -5.34 -24.47 -4.76
C PHE A 90 -5.18 -23.12 -5.45
N PHE A 91 -5.61 -22.03 -4.80
CA PHE A 91 -5.43 -20.69 -5.33
C PHE A 91 -4.20 -20.02 -4.74
N ARG A 92 -3.18 -19.82 -5.56
CA ARG A 92 -1.96 -19.09 -5.19
C ARG A 92 -2.15 -17.61 -5.38
N TYR A 93 -1.79 -16.81 -4.39
CA TYR A 93 -1.99 -15.36 -4.43
C TYR A 93 -0.80 -14.67 -5.09
N PHE A 94 -1.04 -13.93 -6.18
CA PHE A 94 -0.04 -13.22 -6.99
C PHE A 94 -0.05 -11.70 -6.78
N LEU A 95 -0.52 -11.24 -5.61
CA LEU A 95 -0.46 -9.84 -5.20
C LEU A 95 -1.23 -8.93 -6.18
N GLN A 96 -0.67 -7.74 -6.42
CA GLN A 96 -1.21 -6.72 -7.33
C GLN A 96 -0.59 -6.81 -8.73
N ILE A 97 -0.18 -8.00 -9.16
CA ILE A 97 0.19 -8.22 -10.56
C ILE A 97 -1.09 -8.12 -11.38
N ASP A 98 -1.05 -7.33 -12.45
CA ASP A 98 -2.18 -7.18 -13.36
C ASP A 98 -2.61 -8.54 -13.93
N PRO A 99 -3.89 -8.94 -13.78
CA PRO A 99 -4.35 -10.25 -14.21
C PRO A 99 -4.17 -10.51 -15.71
N GLU A 100 -4.33 -9.49 -16.56
CA GLU A 100 -4.15 -9.61 -18.01
C GLU A 100 -2.70 -9.86 -18.40
N TRP A 101 -1.78 -9.15 -17.76
CA TRP A 101 -0.36 -9.37 -17.95
C TRP A 101 0.06 -10.75 -17.44
N LEU A 102 -0.45 -11.17 -16.27
CA LEU A 102 -0.13 -12.48 -15.70
C LEU A 102 -0.60 -13.62 -16.61
N ASP A 103 -1.86 -13.56 -17.06
CA ASP A 103 -2.44 -14.54 -17.98
C ASP A 103 -1.59 -14.69 -19.24
N ARG A 104 -1.31 -13.59 -19.95
CA ARG A 104 -0.47 -13.62 -21.16
C ARG A 104 0.91 -14.24 -20.91
N ARG A 105 1.57 -13.90 -19.79
CA ARG A 105 2.89 -14.46 -19.46
C ARG A 105 2.83 -15.98 -19.24
N LEU A 106 1.77 -16.47 -18.61
CA LEU A 106 1.59 -17.91 -18.39
C LEU A 106 1.20 -18.65 -19.68
N VAL A 107 0.36 -18.05 -20.53
CA VAL A 107 0.05 -18.56 -21.88
C VAL A 107 1.32 -18.67 -22.73
N ASP A 108 2.23 -17.70 -22.63
CA ASP A 108 3.53 -17.72 -23.30
C ASP A 108 4.52 -18.77 -22.72
N GLY A 109 4.09 -19.54 -21.70
CA GLY A 109 4.86 -20.64 -21.12
C GLY A 109 5.78 -20.25 -19.96
N ALA A 110 5.61 -19.07 -19.36
CA ALA A 110 6.34 -18.74 -18.13
C ALA A 110 5.88 -19.65 -16.97
N GLU A 111 6.81 -20.02 -16.09
CA GLU A 111 6.47 -20.76 -14.87
C GLU A 111 5.67 -19.85 -13.92
N ALA A 112 4.66 -20.41 -13.24
CA ALA A 112 3.88 -19.75 -12.20
C ALA A 112 4.71 -19.54 -10.91
N ASN A 113 5.80 -18.77 -11.02
CA ASN A 113 6.68 -18.41 -9.92
C ASN A 113 6.43 -16.95 -9.53
N ARG A 114 5.66 -16.75 -8.45
CA ARG A 114 5.27 -15.43 -7.95
C ARG A 114 6.44 -14.45 -7.82
N ARG A 115 7.57 -14.87 -7.23
CA ARG A 115 8.71 -13.97 -7.00
C ARG A 115 9.40 -13.54 -8.29
N VAL A 116 9.39 -14.38 -9.31
CA VAL A 116 9.98 -14.04 -10.61
C VAL A 116 9.04 -13.08 -11.34
N LEU A 117 7.77 -13.45 -11.45
CA LEU A 117 6.77 -12.64 -12.15
C LEU A 117 6.51 -11.29 -11.49
N GLU A 118 6.53 -11.20 -10.16
CA GLU A 118 6.46 -9.93 -9.42
C GLU A 118 7.62 -9.01 -9.78
N ARG A 119 8.86 -9.53 -9.84
CA ARG A 119 10.05 -8.74 -10.21
C ARG A 119 10.00 -8.28 -11.66
N GLU A 120 9.50 -9.12 -12.57
CA GLU A 120 9.30 -8.76 -13.97
C GLU A 120 8.22 -7.68 -14.13
N TYR A 121 7.11 -7.80 -13.39
CA TYR A 121 5.98 -6.88 -13.47
C TYR A 121 6.23 -5.56 -12.76
N GLN A 122 7.04 -5.54 -11.68
CA GLN A 122 7.30 -4.37 -10.85
C GLN A 122 7.56 -3.07 -11.64
N PRO A 123 8.49 -3.01 -12.62
CA PRO A 123 8.72 -1.78 -13.38
C PRO A 123 7.49 -1.32 -14.20
N ILE A 124 6.65 -2.25 -14.67
CA ILE A 124 5.41 -1.95 -15.38
C ILE A 124 4.39 -1.39 -14.40
N GLY A 125 4.20 -2.06 -13.26
CA GLY A 125 3.29 -1.64 -12.20
C GLY A 125 3.64 -0.26 -11.63
N ASP A 126 4.94 0.01 -11.42
CA ASP A 126 5.42 1.30 -10.95
C ASP A 126 5.14 2.42 -11.97
N ARG A 127 5.37 2.16 -13.27
CA ARG A 127 5.05 3.10 -14.36
C ARG A 127 3.55 3.38 -14.44
N LEU A 128 2.71 2.35 -14.42
CA LEU A 128 1.25 2.50 -14.49
C LEU A 128 0.70 3.27 -13.29
N ARG A 129 1.28 3.03 -12.09
CA ARG A 129 0.90 3.76 -10.88
C ARG A 129 1.27 5.23 -10.97
N GLU A 130 2.46 5.55 -11.47
CA GLU A 130 2.88 6.93 -11.75
C GLU A 130 1.95 7.60 -12.78
N GLU A 131 1.60 6.90 -13.87
CA GLU A 131 0.68 7.43 -14.90
C GLU A 131 -0.71 7.74 -14.33
N GLU A 132 -1.27 6.85 -13.50
CA GLU A 132 -2.53 7.10 -12.80
C GLU A 132 -2.40 8.28 -11.84
N ASP A 133 -1.34 8.36 -11.04
CA ASP A 133 -1.12 9.46 -10.12
C ASP A 133 -1.04 10.82 -10.85
N ARG A 134 -0.39 10.85 -12.02
CA ARG A 134 -0.30 12.02 -12.90
C ARG A 134 -1.63 12.34 -13.56
N ARG A 135 -2.41 11.34 -13.96
CA ARG A 135 -3.77 11.52 -14.48
C ARG A 135 -4.66 12.16 -13.41
N ARG A 136 -4.64 11.65 -12.18
CA ARG A 136 -5.39 12.20 -11.04
C ARG A 136 -5.03 13.65 -10.76
N GLU A 137 -3.74 14.00 -10.80
CA GLU A 137 -3.29 15.39 -10.63
C GLU A 137 -3.91 16.33 -11.67
N ARG A 138 -3.97 15.89 -12.93
CA ARG A 138 -4.54 16.68 -14.03
C ARG A 138 -6.07 16.76 -13.99
N GLU A 139 -6.73 15.65 -13.68
CA GLU A 139 -8.18 15.49 -13.89
C GLU A 139 -9.01 15.71 -12.63
N LEU A 140 -8.46 15.47 -11.43
CA LEU A 140 -9.19 15.63 -10.18
C LEU A 140 -8.81 16.96 -9.52
N PRO A 141 -9.79 17.75 -9.05
CA PRO A 141 -9.53 19.04 -8.40
C PRO A 141 -8.99 18.88 -6.96
N GLY A 142 -9.22 17.73 -6.33
CA GLY A 142 -8.81 17.46 -4.95
C GLY A 142 -7.29 17.41 -4.78
N ARG A 143 -6.82 17.84 -3.62
CA ARG A 143 -5.40 17.85 -3.24
C ARG A 143 -5.24 17.26 -1.84
N LEU A 144 -4.23 16.41 -1.65
CA LEU A 144 -4.00 15.70 -0.38
C LEU A 144 -3.74 16.69 0.76
N LEU A 145 -2.78 17.59 0.55
CA LEU A 145 -2.43 18.68 1.46
C LEU A 145 -3.34 19.89 1.22
N GLY A 146 -3.80 20.49 2.31
CA GLY A 146 -4.56 21.74 2.29
C GLY A 146 -3.79 22.91 1.68
N VAL A 147 -4.52 23.97 1.32
CA VAL A 147 -3.97 25.18 0.68
C VAL A 147 -2.93 25.86 1.57
N GLU A 148 -3.21 25.99 2.88
CA GLU A 148 -2.29 26.60 3.85
C GLU A 148 -0.98 25.81 3.98
N CYS A 149 -1.06 24.48 4.12
CA CYS A 149 0.12 23.62 4.19
C CYS A 149 0.96 23.71 2.90
N SER A 150 0.31 23.62 1.75
CA SER A 150 0.98 23.69 0.45
C SER A 150 1.66 25.04 0.22
N ALA A 151 1.02 26.14 0.63
CA ALA A 151 1.58 27.48 0.56
C ALA A 151 2.79 27.64 1.49
N ALA A 152 2.69 27.14 2.74
CA ALA A 152 3.80 27.18 3.69
C ALA A 152 5.01 26.37 3.20
N LEU A 153 4.79 25.18 2.65
CA LEU A 153 5.86 24.37 2.05
C LEU A 153 6.53 25.09 0.88
N ARG A 154 5.76 25.69 -0.03
CA ARG A 154 6.32 26.53 -1.11
C ARG A 154 7.09 27.73 -0.58
N GLY A 155 6.61 28.38 0.48
CA GLY A 155 7.34 29.46 1.16
C GLY A 155 8.68 29.02 1.76
N LEU A 156 8.79 27.74 2.15
CA LEU A 156 10.05 27.12 2.55
C LEU A 156 10.95 26.73 1.35
N GLY A 157 10.54 27.00 0.11
CA GLY A 157 11.30 26.67 -1.10
C GLY A 157 11.06 25.25 -1.62
N VAL A 158 9.98 24.59 -1.20
CA VAL A 158 9.60 23.27 -1.72
C VAL A 158 8.95 23.40 -3.09
N GLU A 159 9.43 22.60 -4.04
CA GLU A 159 8.79 22.38 -5.33
C GLU A 159 8.11 21.01 -5.36
N PHE A 160 6.80 21.02 -5.63
CA PHE A 160 6.03 19.79 -5.79
C PHE A 160 6.28 19.22 -7.17
N ASP A 161 6.82 18.00 -7.18
CA ASP A 161 6.88 17.20 -8.40
C ASP A 161 5.49 16.63 -8.72
N LEU A 162 4.76 16.16 -7.72
CA LEU A 162 3.40 15.63 -7.86
C LEU A 162 2.56 16.03 -6.65
N HIS A 163 1.32 16.46 -6.86
CA HIS A 163 0.33 16.69 -5.81
C HIS A 163 -1.08 16.40 -6.32
N ASN A 164 -1.58 15.20 -6.02
CA ASN A 164 -2.96 14.79 -6.31
C ASN A 164 -3.77 14.63 -5.01
N ASP A 165 -4.96 14.05 -5.09
CA ASP A 165 -5.88 13.86 -3.97
C ASP A 165 -5.40 12.83 -2.92
N ARG A 166 -4.43 11.97 -3.27
CA ARG A 166 -3.95 10.85 -2.42
C ARG A 166 -2.49 10.94 -2.02
N MET A 167 -1.68 11.63 -2.81
CA MET A 167 -0.23 11.74 -2.65
C MET A 167 0.27 13.15 -2.95
N ALA A 168 1.26 13.58 -2.18
CA ALA A 168 2.15 14.66 -2.53
C ALA A 168 3.59 14.14 -2.55
N ARG A 169 4.36 14.51 -3.56
CA ARG A 169 5.77 14.19 -3.73
C ARG A 169 6.54 15.45 -4.11
N PHE A 170 7.62 15.70 -3.40
CA PHE A 170 8.40 16.92 -3.55
C PHE A 170 9.84 16.70 -3.11
N ASP A 171 10.76 17.53 -3.60
CA ASP A 171 12.15 17.50 -3.21
C ASP A 171 12.45 18.54 -2.11
N VAL A 172 13.34 18.18 -1.19
CA VAL A 172 13.94 19.11 -0.22
C VAL A 172 15.46 18.93 -0.27
N PHE A 173 16.13 19.68 -1.14
CA PHE A 173 17.58 19.65 -1.36
C PHE A 173 18.12 18.25 -1.68
N GLY A 174 17.62 17.63 -2.74
CA GLY A 174 18.01 16.30 -3.20
C GLY A 174 17.49 15.16 -2.34
N SER A 175 16.66 15.47 -1.33
CA SER A 175 15.94 14.47 -0.54
C SER A 175 14.50 14.41 -1.01
N LEU A 176 14.09 13.30 -1.62
CA LEU A 176 12.71 13.07 -2.03
C LEU A 176 11.81 12.84 -0.81
N TRP A 177 10.71 13.58 -0.71
CA TRP A 177 9.66 13.38 0.28
C TRP A 177 8.40 12.88 -0.38
N ARG A 178 7.70 11.96 0.28
CA ARG A 178 6.41 11.43 -0.13
C ARG A 178 5.45 11.49 1.03
N VAL A 179 4.31 12.13 0.82
CA VAL A 179 3.19 12.20 1.77
C VAL A 179 2.01 11.49 1.12
N ARG A 180 1.40 10.54 1.82
CA ARG A 180 0.28 9.76 1.28
C ARG A 180 -0.78 9.47 2.33
N ARG A 181 -2.02 9.29 1.89
CA ARG A 181 -3.08 8.73 2.73
C ARG A 181 -2.95 7.21 2.79
N MET A 182 -2.87 6.63 3.99
CA MET A 182 -3.01 5.19 4.21
C MET A 182 -4.11 4.98 5.23
N ASP A 183 -5.26 4.48 4.79
CA ASP A 183 -6.50 4.45 5.58
C ASP A 183 -6.83 5.87 6.13
N THR A 184 -6.94 6.04 7.44
CA THR A 184 -7.23 7.32 8.09
C THR A 184 -5.97 8.15 8.35
N MET A 185 -4.78 7.58 8.18
CA MET A 185 -3.49 8.19 8.55
C MET A 185 -2.85 8.94 7.39
N THR A 186 -2.25 10.08 7.68
CA THR A 186 -1.34 10.78 6.76
C THR A 186 0.08 10.33 7.05
N VAL A 187 0.69 9.65 6.09
CA VAL A 187 2.02 9.03 6.24
C VAL A 187 3.05 9.84 5.46
N THR A 188 4.14 10.21 6.13
CA THR A 188 5.27 10.90 5.51
C THR A 188 6.50 9.99 5.49
N ALA A 189 7.13 9.87 4.32
CA ALA A 189 8.38 9.16 4.12
C ALA A 189 9.41 10.05 3.40
N ARG A 190 10.69 9.78 3.64
CA ARG A 190 11.83 10.46 3.01
C ARG A 190 12.76 9.44 2.35
N GLY A 191 13.21 9.71 1.13
CA GLY A 191 14.05 8.81 0.35
C GLY A 191 13.39 7.46 0.04
N GLU A 192 14.21 6.43 -0.13
CA GLU A 192 13.75 5.06 -0.31
C GLU A 192 13.45 4.44 1.07
N ASN A 193 12.16 4.30 1.38
CA ASN A 193 11.64 3.51 2.51
C ASN A 193 11.93 4.02 3.94
N ARG A 194 12.40 5.25 4.13
CA ARG A 194 12.47 5.83 5.48
C ARG A 194 11.16 6.51 5.88
N PHE A 195 10.34 5.79 6.63
CA PHE A 195 9.13 6.33 7.23
C PHE A 195 9.48 7.32 8.35
N LEU A 196 8.99 8.56 8.25
CA LEU A 196 9.20 9.58 9.28
C LEU A 196 8.01 9.68 10.22
N SER A 197 6.79 9.67 9.68
CA SER A 197 5.58 9.82 10.47
C SER A 197 4.36 9.11 9.89
N SER A 198 3.43 8.79 10.78
CA SER A 198 2.04 8.41 10.48
C SER A 198 1.15 9.12 11.48
N ILE A 199 0.35 10.09 11.02
CA ILE A 199 -0.37 11.02 11.89
C ILE A 199 -1.85 11.13 11.49
N ARG A 200 -2.74 11.13 12.48
CA ARG A 200 -4.14 11.59 12.36
C ARG A 200 -4.53 12.49 13.54
N PRO A 201 -5.38 13.51 13.31
CA PRO A 201 -6.03 13.87 12.05
C PRO A 201 -5.08 14.56 11.05
N ALA A 202 -5.53 14.73 9.81
CA ALA A 202 -4.73 15.30 8.72
C ALA A 202 -4.17 16.69 9.06
N ALA A 203 -4.97 17.55 9.71
CA ALA A 203 -4.53 18.88 10.13
C ALA A 203 -3.27 18.84 11.03
N VAL A 204 -3.19 17.87 11.95
CA VAL A 204 -1.99 17.69 12.80
C VAL A 204 -0.80 17.21 11.98
N ALA A 205 -1.04 16.35 10.99
CA ALA A 205 0.01 15.88 10.08
C ALA A 205 0.59 17.02 9.24
N GLU A 206 -0.26 17.94 8.76
CA GLU A 206 0.15 19.09 7.96
C GLU A 206 1.00 20.08 8.76
N VAL A 207 0.63 20.39 10.01
CA VAL A 207 1.46 21.26 10.87
C VAL A 207 2.81 20.61 11.16
N TRP A 208 2.81 19.31 11.46
CA TRP A 208 4.04 18.53 11.66
C TRP A 208 4.92 18.53 10.40
N LEU A 209 4.33 18.39 9.21
CA LEU A 209 5.05 18.35 7.94
C LEU A 209 5.79 19.68 7.68
N VAL A 210 5.12 20.82 7.93
CA VAL A 210 5.75 22.15 7.81
C VAL A 210 6.91 22.29 8.79
N ALA A 211 6.75 21.84 10.04
CA ALA A 211 7.84 21.85 11.02
C ALA A 211 9.01 20.96 10.57
N ALA A 212 8.74 19.74 10.10
CA ALA A 212 9.76 18.79 9.68
C ALA A 212 10.57 19.29 8.47
N VAL A 213 9.88 19.82 7.45
CA VAL A 213 10.53 20.42 6.28
C VAL A 213 11.29 21.68 6.67
N GLY A 214 10.70 22.56 7.48
CA GLY A 214 11.36 23.78 7.95
C GLY A 214 12.64 23.51 8.73
N GLN A 215 12.63 22.52 9.62
CA GLN A 215 13.84 22.10 10.33
C GLN A 215 14.90 21.56 9.37
N ARG A 216 14.50 20.78 8.36
CA ARG A 216 15.42 20.32 7.32
C ARG A 216 16.02 21.49 6.54
N MET A 217 15.22 22.49 6.19
CA MET A 217 15.68 23.71 5.51
C MET A 217 16.69 24.48 6.36
N ARG A 218 16.45 24.61 7.67
CA ARG A 218 17.39 25.23 8.60
C ARG A 218 18.72 24.47 8.62
N GLN A 219 18.68 23.15 8.77
CA GLN A 219 19.88 22.29 8.75
C GLN A 219 20.69 22.47 7.46
N VAL A 220 20.04 22.44 6.29
CA VAL A 220 20.75 22.59 5.00
C VAL A 220 21.36 23.98 4.86
N ARG A 221 20.71 25.01 5.41
CA ARG A 221 21.23 26.39 5.44
C ARG A 221 22.27 26.64 6.54
N GLY A 222 22.64 25.62 7.33
CA GLY A 222 23.58 25.75 8.44
C GLY A 222 23.03 26.58 9.62
N LEU A 223 21.72 26.74 9.71
CA LEU A 223 21.06 27.44 10.82
C LEU A 223 20.87 26.49 12.02
N PRO A 224 20.91 27.02 13.26
CA PRO A 224 20.58 26.22 14.44
C PRO A 224 19.19 25.59 14.34
N PRO A 225 18.93 24.41 14.93
CA PRO A 225 17.57 23.87 15.03
C PRO A 225 16.64 24.88 15.69
N ALA A 226 15.38 24.97 15.23
CA ALA A 226 14.43 25.86 15.89
C ALA A 226 14.18 25.37 17.33
N PRO A 227 14.06 26.27 18.31
CA PRO A 227 14.02 25.89 19.71
C PRO A 227 12.79 25.03 20.04
N ASP A 228 12.99 24.01 20.89
CA ASP A 228 11.89 23.31 21.54
C ASP A 228 11.12 24.34 22.38
N ARG A 229 9.87 24.63 21.99
CA ARG A 229 8.93 25.37 22.84
C ARG A 229 7.80 24.42 23.18
N LEU A 230 7.83 23.87 24.38
CA LEU A 230 6.79 22.94 24.82
C LEU A 230 5.53 23.76 25.18
N LEU A 231 4.50 23.71 24.33
CA LEU A 231 3.13 23.97 24.75
C LEU A 231 2.61 22.74 25.52
N SER A 232 1.41 22.77 26.08
CA SER A 232 0.79 21.52 26.58
C SER A 232 0.41 20.64 25.39
N HIS A 233 0.99 19.44 25.26
CA HIS A 233 0.67 18.48 24.21
C HIS A 233 0.80 17.04 24.74
N PRO A 234 0.17 16.05 24.08
CA PRO A 234 0.27 14.67 24.51
C PRO A 234 1.71 14.16 24.45
N ASP A 235 2.09 13.44 25.51
CA ASP A 235 3.40 12.81 25.63
C ASP A 235 3.62 11.73 24.57
N LEU A 236 4.88 11.61 24.17
CA LEU A 236 5.37 10.56 23.29
C LEU A 236 5.89 9.38 24.12
N TYR A 237 5.39 8.19 23.82
CA TYR A 237 5.80 6.94 24.45
C TYR A 237 6.61 6.10 23.47
N PRO A 238 7.66 5.41 23.94
CA PRO A 238 8.46 4.55 23.08
C PRO A 238 7.63 3.38 22.55
N MET A 239 7.90 3.01 21.30
CA MET A 239 7.36 1.83 20.61
C MET A 239 8.46 0.81 20.31
N SER A 240 8.08 -0.34 19.75
CA SER A 240 9.03 -1.24 19.11
C SER A 240 9.82 -0.52 18.00
N ARG A 241 11.11 -0.85 17.89
CA ARG A 241 12.02 -0.20 16.93
C ARG A 241 11.54 -0.38 15.49
N GLY A 242 11.84 0.59 14.64
CA GLY A 242 11.53 0.54 13.21
C GLY A 242 12.36 -0.48 12.44
N VAL A 243 12.08 -0.62 11.14
CA VAL A 243 12.74 -1.56 10.21
C VAL A 243 14.27 -1.41 10.25
N PHE A 244 14.77 -0.17 10.37
CA PHE A 244 16.21 0.13 10.46
C PHE A 244 16.72 0.27 11.90
N ARG A 245 16.02 -0.34 12.87
CA ARG A 245 16.31 -0.25 14.31
C ARG A 245 16.23 1.18 14.89
N GLU A 246 15.68 2.12 14.15
CA GLU A 246 15.45 3.49 14.61
C GLU A 246 14.43 3.50 15.78
N PRO A 247 14.61 4.40 16.77
CA PRO A 247 13.64 4.56 17.83
C PRO A 247 12.31 5.06 17.26
N ARG A 248 11.21 4.52 17.76
CA ARG A 248 9.86 4.91 17.38
C ARG A 248 9.09 5.39 18.59
N TRP A 249 8.19 6.33 18.34
CA TRP A 249 7.42 7.01 19.38
C TRP A 249 5.96 7.12 18.97
N SER A 250 5.04 7.04 19.93
CA SER A 250 3.62 7.28 19.70
C SER A 250 2.96 8.05 20.83
N THR A 251 1.96 8.85 20.50
CA THR A 251 1.01 9.37 21.50
C THR A 251 0.07 8.26 21.97
N ARG A 252 -0.56 8.47 23.13
CA ARG A 252 -1.72 7.68 23.60
C ARG A 252 -2.98 8.48 23.32
N GLY A 253 -3.90 7.93 22.54
CA GLY A 253 -5.18 8.56 22.24
C GLY A 253 -5.15 9.54 21.05
N HIS A 254 -5.89 10.64 21.17
CA HIS A 254 -6.06 11.64 20.12
C HIS A 254 -5.24 12.91 20.43
N PRO A 255 -4.50 13.48 19.46
CA PRO A 255 -4.22 12.94 18.12
C PRO A 255 -3.38 11.66 18.19
N THR A 256 -3.54 10.77 17.21
CA THR A 256 -2.69 9.59 17.07
C THR A 256 -1.50 9.96 16.19
N VAL A 257 -0.32 9.97 16.78
CA VAL A 257 0.94 10.37 16.15
C VAL A 257 1.90 9.21 16.31
N GLN A 258 2.49 8.73 15.22
CA GLN A 258 3.60 7.77 15.25
C GLN A 258 4.79 8.38 14.52
N LEU A 259 5.96 8.38 15.17
CA LEU A 259 7.16 9.05 14.68
C LEU A 259 8.34 8.08 14.71
N THR A 260 9.28 8.26 13.79
CA THR A 260 10.51 7.47 13.71
C THR A 260 11.73 8.38 13.71
N GLY A 261 12.64 8.16 14.65
CA GLY A 261 13.86 8.94 14.81
C GLY A 261 13.67 10.30 15.48
N ASP A 262 14.78 10.88 15.93
CA ASP A 262 14.79 12.09 16.77
C ASP A 262 14.40 13.34 15.99
N GLU A 263 14.71 13.40 14.69
CA GLU A 263 14.28 14.50 13.81
C GLU A 263 12.75 14.62 13.76
N ALA A 264 12.04 13.49 13.67
CA ALA A 264 10.58 13.47 13.61
C ALA A 264 9.96 13.89 14.95
N VAL A 265 10.59 13.49 16.07
CA VAL A 265 10.20 13.89 17.43
C VAL A 265 10.40 15.38 17.65
N HIS A 266 11.53 15.93 17.22
CA HIS A 266 11.81 17.35 17.34
C HIS A 266 10.80 18.19 16.52
N ALA A 267 10.50 17.77 15.29
CA ALA A 267 9.45 18.40 14.48
C ALA A 267 8.10 18.38 15.20
N TYR A 268 7.75 17.28 15.90
CA TYR A 268 6.54 17.20 16.70
C TYR A 268 6.54 18.19 17.87
N ARG A 269 7.64 18.32 18.62
CA ARG A 269 7.74 19.31 19.72
C ARG A 269 7.57 20.75 19.23
N VAL A 270 8.03 21.02 18.01
CA VAL A 270 7.86 22.32 17.37
C VAL A 270 6.43 22.52 16.87
N SER A 271 5.76 21.49 16.35
CA SER A 271 4.41 21.63 15.77
C SER A 271 3.25 21.44 16.75
N ALA A 272 3.46 20.70 17.84
CA ALA A 272 2.36 20.21 18.67
C ALA A 272 1.59 21.37 19.33
N GLY A 273 0.26 21.35 19.17
CA GLY A 273 -0.63 22.39 19.69
C GLY A 273 -0.57 23.73 18.93
N ARG A 274 0.03 23.77 17.74
CA ARG A 274 0.20 25.00 16.94
C ARG A 274 -0.53 24.95 15.60
N THR A 275 -0.70 26.12 15.03
CA THR A 275 -1.07 26.37 13.64
C THR A 275 0.15 26.36 12.72
N ILE A 276 -0.07 26.25 11.40
CA ILE A 276 0.99 26.35 10.40
C ILE A 276 1.67 27.73 10.46
N ALA A 277 0.89 28.80 10.63
CA ALA A 277 1.41 30.16 10.76
C ALA A 277 2.36 30.34 11.97
N GLU A 278 1.97 29.82 13.14
CA GLU A 278 2.83 29.86 14.35
C GLU A 278 4.12 29.07 14.15
N VAL A 279 4.06 27.91 13.51
CA VAL A 279 5.26 27.13 13.17
C VAL A 279 6.16 27.90 12.21
N GLY A 280 5.60 28.56 11.19
CA GLY A 280 6.35 29.43 10.28
C GLY A 280 7.14 30.51 11.02
N GLN A 281 6.51 31.21 11.96
CA GLN A 281 7.17 32.23 12.78
C GLN A 281 8.33 31.68 13.62
N ILE A 282 8.19 30.47 14.18
CA ILE A 282 9.25 29.81 14.95
C ILE A 282 10.43 29.43 14.02
N LEU A 283 10.13 28.95 12.82
CA LEU A 283 11.13 28.54 11.84
C LEU A 283 11.92 29.73 11.28
N ASP A 284 11.32 30.92 11.21
CA ASP A 284 11.96 32.16 10.74
C ASP A 284 12.75 32.88 11.84
N ALA A 285 12.53 32.53 13.11
CA ALA A 285 13.31 33.08 14.22
C ALA A 285 14.79 32.69 14.06
N ARG A 286 15.67 33.71 14.05
CA ARG A 286 17.11 33.55 13.87
C ARG A 286 17.73 32.82 15.07
#